data_AF-A0AA42CW20-F1
#
_entry.id   AF-A0AA42CW20-F1
#
_cell.length_a   1.000
_cell.length_b   1.000
_cell.length_c   1.000
_cell.angle_alpha   90.00
_cell.angle_beta   90.00
_cell.angle_gamma   90.00
#
_symmetry.space_group_name_H-M   'P 1'
#
loop_
_entity.id
_entity.type
_entity.pdbx_description
1 polymer ?
#
loop_
_entity_poly.entity_id
_entity_poly.type
_entity_poly.pdbx_seq_one_letter_code
_entity_poly.pdbx_strand_id
1 'polypeptide(L)'
;MNARSQQGATLIELMITLLVGSLLMTGLVTFYLQSARDFHYQQALSQVQETGRFTTHFLADHLKRAGFWGHAWQAEFAGSFTASDGLLSAPARAGYTSGAGPLPVWSGESPCLEPGCSLLPAAYQATAASPMSQALALRYADASSSGGADITLASTGNCLQLDLPDETPGCGALANQVPRTLWAYRALFFAVRQLCVNVAGQRVGCGSTGAQAVPALYMGVLGSGGYRMNEIAPGVELLHLEWGLDDTGDGLPNRLVSGSNTVALSLDEWRRAVSVQLYVVVQSEPLNIPDNHASPVLRLGQVSYTPPRDNRVRRVFSTSVSLGNLRYRRGFIEGAP
;
A
#
# COMPACT_ATOMS: atom_id res chain seq x y z
N MET A 1 -80.41 -19.80 10.24
CA MET A 1 -79.21 -18.97 9.99
C MET A 1 -79.37 -17.71 10.82
N ASN A 2 -78.71 -17.62 11.99
CA ASN A 2 -78.81 -16.44 12.85
C ASN A 2 -77.83 -15.38 12.34
N ALA A 3 -78.35 -14.36 11.65
CA ALA A 3 -77.59 -13.16 11.32
C ALA A 3 -77.35 -12.38 12.62
N ARG A 4 -76.11 -12.38 13.12
CA ARG A 4 -75.70 -11.51 14.23
C ARG A 4 -75.78 -10.05 13.76
N SER A 5 -76.50 -9.22 14.51
CA SER A 5 -76.56 -7.78 14.26
C SER A 5 -75.18 -7.15 14.49
N GLN A 6 -74.66 -6.44 13.49
CA GLN A 6 -73.51 -5.55 13.66
C GLN A 6 -73.88 -4.46 14.68
N GLN A 7 -73.22 -4.46 15.83
CA GLN A 7 -73.21 -3.32 16.74
C GLN A 7 -72.28 -2.27 16.12
N GLY A 8 -72.79 -1.07 15.84
CA GLY A 8 -72.02 0.01 15.23
C GLY A 8 -70.90 0.50 16.16
N ALA A 9 -69.73 0.82 15.58
CA ALA A 9 -68.59 1.35 16.32
C ALA A 9 -68.88 2.76 16.87
N THR A 10 -68.43 3.05 18.08
CA THR A 10 -68.55 4.41 18.66
C THR A 10 -67.47 5.33 18.09
N LEU A 11 -67.76 6.64 17.97
CA LEU A 11 -66.79 7.63 17.49
C LEU A 11 -65.48 7.61 18.32
N ILE A 12 -65.61 7.39 19.63
CA ILE A 12 -64.48 7.30 20.58
C ILE A 12 -63.62 6.07 20.29
N GLU A 13 -64.23 4.92 20.00
CA GLU A 13 -63.52 3.69 19.64
C GLU A 13 -62.75 3.84 18.32
N LEU A 14 -63.30 4.56 17.36
CA LEU A 14 -62.62 4.89 16.10
C LEU A 14 -61.44 5.86 16.33
N MET A 15 -61.59 6.83 17.24
CA MET A 15 -60.48 7.72 17.62
C MET A 15 -59.36 6.98 18.35
N ILE A 16 -59.70 6.07 19.28
CA ILE A 16 -58.71 5.29 20.03
C ILE A 16 -57.99 4.31 19.11
N THR A 17 -58.71 3.60 18.24
CA THR A 17 -58.10 2.66 17.29
C THR A 17 -57.17 3.36 16.31
N LEU A 18 -57.52 4.55 15.82
CA LEU A 18 -56.66 5.34 14.94
C LEU A 18 -55.43 5.87 15.70
N LEU A 19 -55.60 6.35 16.93
CA LEU A 19 -54.49 6.78 17.79
C LEU A 19 -53.49 5.63 18.00
N VAL A 20 -53.96 4.47 18.48
CA VAL A 20 -53.10 3.32 18.78
C VAL A 20 -52.49 2.76 17.49
N GLY A 21 -53.28 2.64 16.42
CA GLY A 21 -52.80 2.18 15.11
C GLY A 21 -51.70 3.07 14.55
N SER A 22 -51.86 4.40 14.64
CA SER A 22 -50.84 5.35 14.20
C SER A 22 -49.55 5.23 15.02
N LEU A 23 -49.66 5.13 16.35
CA LEU A 23 -48.51 5.02 17.25
C LEU A 23 -47.71 3.73 16.99
N LEU A 24 -48.41 2.60 16.78
CA LEU A 24 -47.79 1.33 16.43
C LEU A 24 -47.10 1.39 15.06
N MET A 25 -47.75 1.98 14.06
CA MET A 25 -47.15 2.13 12.72
C MET A 25 -45.90 3.02 12.76
N THR A 26 -45.91 4.13 13.50
CA THR A 26 -44.72 4.97 13.67
C THR A 26 -43.58 4.20 14.35
N GLY A 27 -43.88 3.40 15.38
CA GLY A 27 -42.90 2.54 16.04
C GLY A 27 -42.29 1.51 15.08
N LEU A 28 -43.10 0.85 14.27
CA LEU A 28 -42.63 -0.15 13.30
C LEU A 28 -41.77 0.46 12.20
N VAL A 29 -42.19 1.60 11.65
CA VAL A 29 -41.42 2.30 10.60
C VAL A 29 -40.07 2.77 11.13
N THR A 30 -40.02 3.34 12.34
CA THR A 30 -38.75 3.80 12.94
C THR A 30 -37.80 2.64 13.23
N PHE A 31 -38.31 1.53 13.78
CA PHE A 31 -37.53 0.31 13.99
C PHE A 31 -36.96 -0.25 12.67
N TYR A 32 -37.80 -0.35 11.64
CA TYR A 32 -37.38 -0.81 10.32
C TYR A 32 -36.29 0.09 9.71
N LEU A 33 -36.46 1.41 9.75
CA LEU A 33 -35.48 2.36 9.25
C LEU A 33 -34.15 2.26 10.00
N GLN A 34 -34.19 2.05 11.32
CA GLN A 34 -32.99 1.84 12.12
C GLN A 34 -32.28 0.53 11.76
N SER A 35 -33.01 -0.57 11.67
CA SER A 35 -32.47 -1.87 11.26
C SER A 35 -31.84 -1.82 9.87
N ALA A 36 -32.44 -1.09 8.91
CA ALA A 36 -31.90 -0.92 7.57
C ALA A 36 -30.60 -0.10 7.58
N ARG A 37 -30.54 0.98 8.38
CA ARG A 37 -29.32 1.79 8.56
C ARG A 37 -28.19 0.96 9.17
N ASP A 38 -28.50 0.20 10.23
CA ASP A 38 -27.53 -0.67 10.89
C ASP A 38 -27.00 -1.74 9.93
N PHE A 39 -27.87 -2.34 9.10
CA PHE A 39 -27.47 -3.29 8.08
C PHE A 39 -26.46 -2.70 7.08
N HIS A 40 -26.75 -1.53 6.50
CA HIS A 40 -25.83 -0.87 5.57
C HIS A 40 -24.50 -0.47 6.25
N TYR A 41 -24.56 -0.01 7.49
CA TYR A 41 -23.37 0.32 8.27
C TYR A 41 -22.49 -0.91 8.54
N GLN A 42 -23.09 -2.05 8.91
CA GLN A 42 -22.36 -3.31 9.11
C GLN A 42 -21.75 -3.82 7.81
N GLN A 43 -22.45 -3.70 6.68
CA GLN A 43 -21.91 -4.06 5.37
C GLN A 43 -20.69 -3.20 5.00
N ALA A 44 -20.78 -1.88 5.19
CA ALA A 44 -19.67 -0.97 4.95
C ALA A 44 -18.47 -1.27 5.86
N LEU A 45 -18.72 -1.56 7.14
CA LEU A 45 -17.68 -1.98 8.08
C LEU A 45 -17.00 -3.29 7.67
N SER A 46 -17.78 -4.26 7.19
CA SER A 46 -17.26 -5.54 6.71
C SER A 46 -16.32 -5.34 5.52
N GLN A 47 -16.74 -4.54 4.54
CA GLN A 47 -15.92 -4.22 3.37
C GLN A 47 -14.63 -3.51 3.76
N VAL A 48 -14.71 -2.49 4.63
CA VAL A 48 -13.53 -1.77 5.14
C VAL A 48 -12.57 -2.71 5.87
N GLN A 49 -13.07 -3.68 6.63
CA GLN A 49 -12.25 -4.68 7.33
C GLN A 49 -11.57 -5.67 6.39
N GLU A 50 -12.30 -6.16 5.39
CA GLU A 50 -11.75 -7.06 4.37
C GLU A 50 -10.63 -6.38 3.58
N THR A 51 -10.91 -5.19 3.03
CA THR A 51 -9.95 -4.38 2.29
C THR A 51 -8.75 -4.01 3.15
N GLY A 52 -8.96 -3.55 4.39
CA GLY A 52 -7.88 -3.20 5.30
C GLY A 52 -6.94 -4.36 5.64
N ARG A 53 -7.50 -5.54 5.93
CA ARG A 53 -6.71 -6.75 6.20
C ARG A 53 -5.97 -7.23 4.95
N PHE A 54 -6.63 -7.24 3.80
CA PHE A 54 -6.00 -7.61 2.54
C PHE A 54 -4.83 -6.68 2.19
N THR A 55 -5.05 -5.35 2.23
CA THR A 55 -4.05 -4.36 1.86
C THR A 55 -2.81 -4.41 2.77
N THR A 56 -3.01 -4.48 4.08
CA THR A 56 -1.89 -4.56 5.03
C THR A 56 -1.11 -5.86 4.89
N HIS A 57 -1.79 -6.99 4.67
CA HIS A 57 -1.13 -8.27 4.41
C HIS A 57 -0.34 -8.26 3.09
N PHE A 58 -0.93 -7.74 2.03
CA PHE A 58 -0.33 -7.67 0.70
C PHE A 58 0.93 -6.79 0.68
N LEU A 59 0.86 -5.60 1.29
CA LEU A 59 2.02 -4.70 1.43
C LEU A 59 3.11 -5.32 2.31
N ALA A 60 2.72 -5.97 3.41
CA ALA A 60 3.67 -6.63 4.30
C ALA A 60 4.43 -7.78 3.61
N ASP A 61 3.79 -8.57 2.75
CA ASP A 61 4.46 -9.64 2.01
C ASP A 61 5.56 -9.10 1.08
N HIS A 62 5.28 -8.02 0.34
CA HIS A 62 6.26 -7.39 -0.53
C HIS A 62 7.40 -6.73 0.26
N LEU A 63 7.09 -6.09 1.39
CA LEU A 63 8.08 -5.49 2.28
C LEU A 63 9.07 -6.52 2.85
N LYS A 64 8.60 -7.73 3.21
CA LYS A 64 9.47 -8.80 3.69
C LYS A 64 10.47 -9.29 2.65
N ARG A 65 10.12 -9.21 1.36
CA ARG A 65 11.00 -9.59 0.24
C ARG A 65 11.99 -8.50 -0.13
N ALA A 66 11.72 -7.26 0.25
CA ALA A 66 12.56 -6.13 -0.12
C ALA A 66 14.02 -6.37 0.27
N GLY A 67 14.93 -5.99 -0.65
CA GLY A 67 16.37 -6.16 -0.51
C GLY A 67 16.88 -7.59 -0.58
N PHE A 68 16.05 -8.58 -0.89
CA PHE A 68 16.52 -9.89 -1.29
C PHE A 68 17.12 -9.82 -2.70
N TRP A 69 18.33 -10.35 -2.90
CA TRP A 69 19.03 -10.32 -4.20
C TRP A 69 19.39 -11.72 -4.73
N GLY A 70 18.91 -12.80 -4.11
CA GLY A 70 19.01 -14.15 -4.68
C GLY A 70 20.42 -14.64 -4.98
N HIS A 71 21.34 -14.63 -4.03
CA HIS A 71 22.77 -14.96 -4.27
C HIS A 71 23.46 -14.14 -5.39
N ALA A 72 22.81 -13.12 -5.98
CA ALA A 72 23.41 -12.27 -6.98
C ALA A 72 24.41 -11.34 -6.29
N TRP A 73 25.64 -11.82 -6.19
CA TRP A 73 26.81 -11.09 -5.78
C TRP A 73 27.17 -10.10 -6.88
N GLN A 74 27.31 -8.82 -6.53
CA GLN A 74 27.52 -7.73 -7.50
C GLN A 74 26.53 -7.82 -8.67
N ALA A 75 25.24 -7.88 -8.33
CA ALA A 75 24.17 -8.05 -9.29
C ALA A 75 24.29 -7.06 -10.46
N GLU A 76 24.29 -7.61 -11.68
CA GLU A 76 24.29 -6.85 -12.92
C GLU A 76 23.04 -7.23 -13.72
N PHE A 77 22.51 -6.31 -14.52
CA PHE A 77 21.45 -6.65 -15.45
C PHE A 77 21.95 -7.64 -16.51
N ALA A 78 21.22 -8.72 -16.70
CA ALA A 78 21.43 -9.64 -17.79
C ALA A 78 20.74 -9.10 -19.05
N GLY A 79 21.54 -8.61 -20.00
CA GLY A 79 21.08 -8.11 -21.30
C GLY A 79 20.63 -6.64 -21.31
N SER A 80 20.25 -6.15 -22.49
CA SER A 80 19.73 -4.79 -22.68
C SER A 80 18.21 -4.77 -22.56
N PHE A 81 17.65 -3.83 -21.78
CA PHE A 81 16.21 -3.58 -21.75
C PHE A 81 15.90 -2.13 -22.15
N THR A 82 14.78 -1.95 -22.85
CA THR A 82 14.24 -0.63 -23.20
C THR A 82 13.05 -0.31 -22.29
N ALA A 83 13.06 0.84 -21.63
CA ALA A 83 11.91 1.40 -20.93
C ALA A 83 11.41 2.61 -21.74
N SER A 84 10.14 2.63 -22.14
CA SER A 84 9.63 3.48 -23.23
C SER A 84 8.75 4.66 -22.78
N ASP A 85 8.90 5.15 -21.56
CA ASP A 85 8.34 6.47 -21.21
C ASP A 85 9.41 7.54 -21.48
N GLY A 86 9.04 8.72 -21.96
CA GLY A 86 9.96 9.79 -22.38
C GLY A 86 10.86 10.36 -21.26
N LEU A 87 10.63 9.90 -20.02
CA LEU A 87 11.43 10.17 -18.80
C LEU A 87 12.27 8.95 -18.34
N LEU A 88 12.21 7.82 -19.04
CA LEU A 88 12.78 6.50 -18.68
C LEU A 88 13.94 6.04 -19.58
N SER A 89 14.50 6.90 -20.41
CA SER A 89 15.61 6.58 -21.32
C SER A 89 16.98 6.38 -20.61
N ALA A 90 17.04 6.26 -19.28
CA ALA A 90 18.29 6.08 -18.54
C ALA A 90 18.25 4.84 -17.59
N PRO A 91 19.20 3.88 -17.71
CA PRO A 91 19.32 2.72 -16.81
C PRO A 91 19.52 3.09 -15.32
N ALA A 92 19.90 4.34 -15.03
CA ALA A 92 20.10 4.90 -13.69
C ALA A 92 18.87 4.78 -12.75
N ARG A 93 17.63 4.71 -13.28
CA ARG A 93 16.41 4.65 -12.45
C ARG A 93 15.98 3.25 -12.02
N ALA A 94 16.53 2.21 -12.64
CA ALA A 94 16.55 0.87 -12.04
C ALA A 94 17.46 0.84 -10.79
N GLY A 95 18.12 1.96 -10.46
CA GLY A 95 18.87 2.22 -9.25
C GLY A 95 20.29 1.67 -9.27
N TYR A 96 20.73 1.09 -10.38
CA TYR A 96 22.12 0.82 -10.65
C TYR A 96 22.71 2.04 -11.38
N THR A 97 23.52 2.81 -10.67
CA THR A 97 24.38 3.84 -11.28
C THR A 97 25.83 3.37 -11.20
N SER A 98 26.71 4.01 -11.97
CA SER A 98 28.16 3.73 -11.93
C SER A 98 28.69 4.02 -10.51
N GLY A 99 28.81 2.98 -9.68
CA GLY A 99 29.42 3.05 -8.35
C GLY A 99 28.47 2.91 -7.15
N ALA A 100 27.15 2.85 -7.33
CA ALA A 100 26.21 2.62 -6.22
C ALA A 100 25.06 1.69 -6.61
N GLY A 101 24.81 0.67 -5.77
CA GLY A 101 23.67 -0.22 -5.92
C GLY A 101 22.34 0.43 -5.49
N PRO A 102 21.20 -0.06 -6.00
CA PRO A 102 19.89 0.52 -5.70
C PRO A 102 19.55 0.44 -4.21
N LEU A 103 18.84 1.46 -3.71
CA LEU A 103 18.20 1.37 -2.40
C LEU A 103 17.09 0.31 -2.45
N PRO A 104 17.10 -0.70 -1.55
CA PRO A 104 16.12 -1.78 -1.58
C PRO A 104 14.72 -1.31 -1.19
N VAL A 105 14.62 -0.26 -0.36
CA VAL A 105 13.39 0.36 0.08
C VAL A 105 13.52 1.88 0.10
N TRP A 106 12.41 2.57 -0.13
CA TRP A 106 12.30 4.00 0.06
C TRP A 106 10.81 4.38 0.23
N SER A 107 10.51 5.44 0.98
CA SER A 107 9.17 6.05 0.97
C SER A 107 9.21 7.55 1.14
N GLY A 108 8.16 8.22 0.66
CA GLY A 108 7.97 9.64 0.87
C GLY A 108 6.71 10.17 0.18
N GLU A 109 6.35 11.40 0.53
CA GLU A 109 5.18 12.10 -0.04
C GLU A 109 5.50 12.72 -1.41
N SER A 110 6.79 12.91 -1.70
CA SER A 110 7.33 13.39 -2.97
C SER A 110 8.35 12.40 -3.52
N PRO A 111 8.47 12.22 -4.83
CA PRO A 111 9.44 11.28 -5.40
C PRO A 111 10.87 11.66 -5.02
N CYS A 112 11.66 10.63 -4.68
CA CYS A 112 13.09 10.82 -4.43
C CYS A 112 13.81 11.20 -5.74
N LEU A 113 14.55 12.31 -5.68
CA LEU A 113 15.30 12.82 -6.82
C LEU A 113 16.76 12.37 -6.83
N GLU A 114 17.23 11.70 -5.78
CA GLU A 114 18.60 11.21 -5.71
C GLU A 114 18.80 9.95 -6.58
N PRO A 115 20.00 9.77 -7.15
CA PRO A 115 20.37 8.54 -7.84
C PRO A 115 20.26 7.32 -6.88
N GLY A 116 19.47 6.31 -7.26
CA GLY A 116 19.31 5.07 -6.47
C GLY A 116 17.96 4.90 -5.76
N CYS A 117 17.23 5.98 -5.45
CA CYS A 117 15.87 5.93 -4.88
C CYS A 117 14.76 6.28 -5.88
N SER A 118 15.09 6.87 -7.04
CA SER A 118 14.11 7.36 -8.00
C SER A 118 13.34 6.24 -8.73
N LEU A 119 12.24 5.77 -8.15
CA LEU A 119 11.36 4.77 -8.78
C LEU A 119 10.04 5.35 -9.29
N LEU A 120 9.60 6.50 -8.77
CA LEU A 120 8.33 7.10 -9.16
C LEU A 120 8.46 7.91 -10.46
N PRO A 121 7.58 7.67 -11.46
CA PRO A 121 7.43 8.57 -12.60
C PRO A 121 6.98 9.96 -12.13
N ALA A 122 7.51 11.02 -12.75
CA ALA A 122 7.11 12.40 -12.43
C ALA A 122 5.59 12.64 -12.60
N ALA A 123 4.95 11.92 -13.53
CA ALA A 123 3.50 11.93 -13.74
C ALA A 123 2.67 11.51 -12.51
N TYR A 124 3.28 10.83 -11.53
CA TYR A 124 2.58 10.42 -10.32
C TYR A 124 2.36 11.56 -9.33
N GLN A 125 3.15 12.64 -9.40
CA GLN A 125 3.03 13.82 -8.52
C GLN A 125 1.65 14.51 -8.60
N ALA A 126 0.90 14.33 -9.71
CA ALA A 126 -0.30 15.09 -10.01
C ALA A 126 -1.63 14.42 -9.58
N THR A 127 -1.61 13.26 -8.92
CA THR A 127 -2.84 12.47 -8.63
C THR A 127 -2.98 11.99 -7.18
N ALA A 128 -2.24 12.56 -6.24
CA ALA A 128 -2.31 12.20 -4.83
C ALA A 128 -3.75 12.34 -4.31
N ALA A 129 -4.35 11.23 -3.88
CA ALA A 129 -5.73 11.23 -3.42
C ALA A 129 -5.95 11.95 -2.08
N SER A 130 -4.87 12.10 -1.30
CA SER A 130 -4.86 12.77 -0.01
C SER A 130 -3.49 13.45 0.19
N PRO A 131 -3.44 14.69 0.71
CA PRO A 131 -2.21 15.48 0.88
C PRO A 131 -1.20 14.94 1.91
N MET A 132 -1.40 13.73 2.45
CA MET A 132 -0.50 13.06 3.41
C MET A 132 -0.15 11.62 3.01
N SER A 133 -0.64 11.17 1.86
CA SER A 133 -0.37 9.80 1.42
C SER A 133 1.05 9.69 0.88
N GLN A 134 1.79 8.71 1.37
CA GLN A 134 3.13 8.40 0.94
C GLN A 134 3.12 7.36 -0.19
N ALA A 135 4.16 7.44 -1.01
CA ALA A 135 4.56 6.36 -1.89
C ALA A 135 5.60 5.47 -1.19
N LEU A 136 5.49 4.17 -1.41
CA LEU A 136 6.45 3.16 -0.98
C LEU A 136 7.09 2.55 -2.21
N ALA A 137 8.41 2.51 -2.29
CA ALA A 137 9.14 1.91 -3.39
C ALA A 137 10.03 0.78 -2.88
N LEU A 138 9.99 -0.37 -3.55
CA LEU A 138 10.68 -1.59 -3.14
C LEU A 138 11.41 -2.22 -4.32
N ARG A 139 12.51 -2.89 -4.01
CA ARG A 139 13.28 -3.68 -4.96
C ARG A 139 13.69 -5.01 -4.36
N TYR A 140 13.57 -6.06 -5.15
CA TYR A 140 14.07 -7.38 -4.81
C TYR A 140 14.25 -8.25 -6.07
N ALA A 141 15.03 -9.29 -5.92
CA ALA A 141 15.16 -10.40 -6.85
C ALA A 141 14.05 -11.42 -6.58
N ASP A 142 13.44 -11.94 -7.63
CA ASP A 142 12.43 -13.00 -7.56
C ASP A 142 12.85 -14.17 -8.45
N ALA A 143 12.31 -15.36 -8.19
CA ALA A 143 12.63 -16.54 -8.99
C ALA A 143 12.29 -16.26 -10.46
N SER A 144 13.28 -16.34 -11.37
CA SER A 144 13.00 -16.13 -12.79
C SER A 144 12.27 -17.35 -13.36
N SER A 145 11.11 -17.14 -13.96
CA SER A 145 10.59 -18.08 -14.97
C SER A 145 11.39 -17.87 -16.25
N SER A 146 11.98 -18.92 -16.81
CA SER A 146 12.88 -18.90 -17.97
C SER A 146 12.21 -18.53 -19.31
N GLY A 147 11.20 -17.66 -19.32
CA GLY A 147 10.56 -17.15 -20.52
C GLY A 147 9.72 -15.91 -20.22
N GLY A 148 10.11 -14.75 -20.76
CA GLY A 148 9.33 -13.51 -20.63
C GLY A 148 10.15 -12.23 -20.79
N ALA A 149 9.46 -11.10 -20.97
CA ALA A 149 10.02 -9.75 -21.06
C ALA A 149 10.40 -9.15 -19.68
N ASP A 150 10.71 -10.00 -18.72
CA ASP A 150 11.13 -9.63 -17.38
C ASP A 150 12.58 -9.12 -17.41
N ILE A 151 12.85 -8.06 -16.66
CA ILE A 151 14.22 -7.59 -16.43
C ILE A 151 14.90 -8.64 -15.55
N THR A 152 16.07 -9.14 -15.94
CA THR A 152 16.78 -10.17 -15.18
C THR A 152 18.08 -9.65 -14.59
N LEU A 153 18.41 -10.10 -13.39
CA LEU A 153 19.71 -9.94 -12.75
C LEU A 153 20.51 -11.22 -12.96
N ALA A 154 21.78 -11.06 -13.28
CA ALA A 154 22.77 -12.12 -13.22
C ALA A 154 23.78 -11.83 -12.11
N SER A 155 24.27 -12.89 -11.49
CA SER A 155 25.45 -12.81 -10.63
C SER A 155 26.71 -12.75 -11.49
N THR A 156 27.64 -11.85 -11.15
CA THR A 156 28.97 -11.77 -11.77
C THR A 156 30.03 -12.58 -10.99
N GLY A 157 29.67 -13.15 -9.83
CA GLY A 157 30.48 -14.09 -9.06
C GLY A 157 29.63 -15.04 -8.21
N ASN A 158 30.21 -16.15 -7.75
CA ASN A 158 29.63 -17.00 -6.72
C ASN A 158 30.46 -16.84 -5.45
N CYS A 159 29.83 -16.49 -4.33
CA CYS A 159 30.48 -16.55 -3.02
C CYS A 159 29.82 -17.65 -2.20
N LEU A 160 30.61 -18.66 -1.83
CA LEU A 160 30.21 -19.64 -0.82
C LEU A 160 30.66 -19.09 0.53
N GLN A 161 29.72 -18.63 1.35
CA GLN A 161 30.02 -18.27 2.73
C GLN A 161 29.85 -19.49 3.61
N LEU A 162 30.96 -20.01 4.12
CA LEU A 162 30.96 -20.84 5.32
C LEU A 162 31.18 -19.87 6.49
N ASP A 163 30.27 -19.87 7.47
CA ASP A 163 30.48 -19.16 8.74
C ASP A 163 31.75 -19.73 9.39
N LEU A 164 32.88 -19.05 9.18
CA LEU A 164 34.14 -19.31 9.86
C LEU A 164 34.54 -18.02 10.57
N PRO A 165 34.94 -18.05 11.85
CA PRO A 165 34.99 -16.85 12.68
C PRO A 165 36.08 -15.82 12.33
N ASP A 166 37.02 -16.11 11.42
CA ASP A 166 38.27 -15.33 11.31
C ASP A 166 38.86 -15.20 9.89
N GLU A 167 38.09 -15.43 8.82
CA GLU A 167 38.59 -15.19 7.46
C GLU A 167 37.83 -14.05 6.77
N THR A 168 38.58 -13.04 6.31
CA THR A 168 38.09 -12.06 5.33
C THR A 168 37.46 -12.83 4.16
N PRO A 169 36.18 -12.62 3.81
CA PRO A 169 35.56 -13.31 2.70
C PRO A 169 36.35 -13.04 1.41
N GLY A 170 37.09 -14.02 0.95
CA GLY A 170 37.83 -13.96 -0.30
C GLY A 170 36.87 -14.01 -1.48
N CYS A 171 36.31 -12.87 -1.87
CA CYS A 171 35.56 -12.72 -3.12
C CYS A 171 36.54 -12.75 -4.30
N GLY A 172 37.06 -13.93 -4.64
CA GLY A 172 37.83 -14.16 -5.86
C GLY A 172 36.87 -14.44 -7.02
N ALA A 173 36.92 -13.63 -8.08
CA ALA A 173 36.25 -13.93 -9.33
C ALA A 173 36.83 -15.23 -9.92
N LEU A 174 36.25 -16.38 -9.59
CA LEU A 174 36.52 -17.61 -10.32
C LEU A 174 35.94 -17.42 -11.73
N ALA A 175 36.81 -17.03 -12.66
CA ALA A 175 36.53 -17.06 -14.07
C ALA A 175 36.40 -18.52 -14.51
N ASN A 176 35.22 -19.13 -14.33
CA ASN A 176 34.61 -20.04 -15.31
C ASN A 176 33.25 -20.60 -14.87
N GLN A 177 32.23 -20.24 -15.67
CA GLN A 177 31.23 -21.12 -16.30
C GLN A 177 30.63 -22.30 -15.52
N VAL A 178 29.49 -22.10 -14.81
CA VAL A 178 28.25 -22.92 -14.86
C VAL A 178 27.09 -22.08 -14.25
N PRO A 179 25.81 -22.36 -14.55
CA PRO A 179 24.93 -21.39 -15.21
C PRO A 179 24.73 -20.09 -14.40
N ARG A 180 24.66 -18.94 -15.08
CA ARG A 180 24.18 -17.69 -14.48
C ARG A 180 22.79 -17.96 -13.91
N THR A 181 22.66 -18.09 -12.60
CA THR A 181 21.34 -18.13 -11.96
C THR A 181 20.71 -16.78 -12.23
N LEU A 182 19.71 -16.78 -13.11
CA LEU A 182 18.96 -15.57 -13.44
C LEU A 182 17.90 -15.36 -12.37
N TRP A 183 17.76 -14.11 -11.96
CA TRP A 183 16.71 -13.68 -11.07
C TRP A 183 15.88 -12.61 -11.75
N ALA A 184 14.56 -12.67 -11.62
CA ALA A 184 13.71 -11.60 -12.10
C ALA A 184 13.91 -10.37 -11.19
N TYR A 185 14.30 -9.25 -11.79
CA TYR A 185 14.38 -7.98 -11.08
C TYR A 185 12.98 -7.40 -10.90
N ARG A 186 12.54 -7.28 -9.65
CA ARG A 186 11.28 -6.62 -9.31
C ARG A 186 11.60 -5.25 -8.75
N ALA A 187 11.30 -4.21 -9.52
CA ALA A 187 11.23 -2.83 -9.04
C ALA A 187 9.77 -2.40 -9.07
N LEU A 188 9.24 -2.10 -7.89
CA LEU A 188 7.83 -1.80 -7.73
C LEU A 188 7.61 -0.66 -6.76
N PHE A 189 6.49 0.03 -6.95
CA PHE A 189 6.07 1.07 -6.03
C PHE A 189 4.57 0.98 -5.75
N PHE A 190 4.20 1.34 -4.55
CA PHE A 190 2.84 1.44 -4.06
C PHE A 190 2.52 2.88 -3.77
N ALA A 191 1.37 3.35 -4.23
CA ALA A 191 0.86 4.65 -3.82
C ALA A 191 -0.64 4.74 -4.08
N VAL A 192 -1.28 5.70 -3.41
CA VAL A 192 -2.72 5.93 -3.51
C VAL A 192 -3.02 6.92 -4.63
N ARG A 193 -4.01 6.58 -5.47
CA ARG A 193 -4.50 7.43 -6.55
C ARG A 193 -5.99 7.58 -6.48
N GLN A 194 -6.50 8.67 -7.05
CA GLN A 194 -7.92 8.78 -7.35
C GLN A 194 -8.25 8.02 -8.63
N LEU A 195 -9.08 7.00 -8.51
CA LEU A 195 -9.80 6.40 -9.61
C LEU A 195 -11.09 7.17 -9.83
N CYS A 196 -11.35 7.60 -11.05
CA CYS A 196 -12.58 8.32 -11.36
C CYS A 196 -13.52 7.43 -12.16
N VAL A 197 -14.75 7.28 -11.68
CA VAL A 197 -15.79 6.45 -12.31
C VAL A 197 -17.03 7.28 -12.62
N ASN A 198 -17.71 6.98 -13.72
CA ASN A 198 -19.00 7.60 -14.01
C ASN A 198 -20.13 6.90 -13.23
N VAL A 199 -21.36 7.42 -13.34
CA VAL A 199 -22.56 6.82 -12.73
C VAL A 199 -22.87 5.39 -13.19
N ALA A 200 -22.31 4.97 -14.33
CA ALA A 200 -22.43 3.59 -14.83
C ALA A 200 -21.30 2.67 -14.32
N GLY A 201 -20.43 3.16 -13.42
CA GLY A 201 -19.31 2.40 -12.86
C GLY A 201 -18.11 2.23 -13.80
N GLN A 202 -18.08 2.92 -14.94
CA GLN A 202 -16.99 2.84 -15.90
C GLN A 202 -15.88 3.82 -15.53
N ARG A 203 -14.61 3.40 -15.71
CA ARG A 203 -13.45 4.28 -15.49
C ARG A 203 -13.45 5.43 -16.50
N VAL A 204 -13.39 6.66 -15.98
CA VAL A 204 -13.35 7.91 -16.76
C VAL A 204 -12.22 8.81 -16.25
N GLY A 205 -11.86 9.85 -17.01
CA GLY A 205 -10.93 10.86 -16.53
C GLY A 205 -11.52 11.64 -15.35
N CYS A 206 -10.70 12.01 -14.37
CA CYS A 206 -11.17 12.76 -13.20
C CYS A 206 -11.72 14.15 -13.51
N GLY A 207 -11.40 14.72 -14.67
CA GLY A 207 -11.99 15.97 -15.16
C GLY A 207 -13.32 15.80 -15.89
N SER A 208 -13.83 14.58 -16.05
CA SER A 208 -15.08 14.33 -16.77
C SER A 208 -16.31 14.70 -15.91
N THR A 209 -17.32 15.30 -16.53
CA THR A 209 -18.58 15.67 -15.86
C THR A 209 -19.26 14.42 -15.27
N GLY A 210 -19.60 14.46 -13.98
CA GLY A 210 -20.21 13.32 -13.29
C GLY A 210 -19.24 12.21 -12.88
N ALA A 211 -17.93 12.45 -13.01
CA ALA A 211 -16.92 11.55 -12.46
C ALA A 211 -16.91 11.61 -10.93
N GLN A 212 -16.97 10.45 -10.29
CA GLN A 212 -16.77 10.29 -8.86
C GLN A 212 -15.36 9.77 -8.59
N ALA A 213 -14.60 10.51 -7.79
CA ALA A 213 -13.26 10.12 -7.37
C ALA A 213 -13.34 9.14 -6.18
N VAL A 214 -12.78 7.95 -6.38
CA VAL A 214 -12.62 6.88 -5.40
C VAL A 214 -11.13 6.64 -5.22
N PRO A 215 -10.55 6.84 -4.03
CA PRO A 215 -9.15 6.56 -3.81
C PRO A 215 -8.91 5.06 -3.82
N ALA A 216 -7.81 4.63 -4.42
CA ALA A 216 -7.42 3.23 -4.51
C ALA A 216 -5.90 3.09 -4.42
N LEU A 217 -5.45 1.99 -3.82
CA LEU A 217 -4.04 1.63 -3.79
C LEU A 217 -3.64 1.03 -5.15
N TYR A 218 -2.60 1.59 -5.74
CA TYR A 218 -2.00 1.08 -6.97
C TYR A 218 -0.63 0.50 -6.70
N MET A 219 -0.29 -0.53 -7.48
CA MET A 219 1.05 -1.06 -7.62
C MET A 219 1.55 -0.78 -9.03
N GLY A 220 2.64 -0.03 -9.13
CA GLY A 220 3.43 0.08 -10.35
C GLY A 220 4.49 -1.00 -10.36
N VAL A 221 4.51 -1.86 -11.39
CA VAL A 221 5.56 -2.87 -11.60
C VAL A 221 6.37 -2.48 -12.83
N LEU A 222 7.70 -2.39 -12.67
CA LEU A 222 8.59 -2.15 -13.79
C LEU A 222 8.70 -3.41 -14.66
N GLY A 223 8.44 -3.28 -15.97
CA GLY A 223 8.69 -4.30 -16.97
C GLY A 223 9.33 -3.71 -18.22
N SER A 224 9.50 -4.53 -19.27
CA SER A 224 9.91 -4.03 -20.59
C SER A 224 8.94 -2.96 -21.10
N GLY A 225 9.44 -1.78 -21.46
CA GLY A 225 8.60 -0.66 -21.91
C GLY A 225 8.11 0.29 -20.79
N GLY A 226 8.37 0.01 -19.50
CA GLY A 226 8.07 0.93 -18.40
C GLY A 226 7.18 0.33 -17.30
N TYR A 227 6.53 1.19 -16.53
CA TYR A 227 5.68 0.77 -15.40
C TYR A 227 4.28 0.34 -15.86
N ARG A 228 3.87 -0.85 -15.44
CA ARG A 228 2.48 -1.31 -15.51
C ARG A 228 1.79 -1.02 -14.19
N MET A 229 0.73 -0.23 -14.23
CA MET A 229 -0.04 0.15 -13.04
C MET A 229 -1.23 -0.78 -12.87
N ASN A 230 -1.29 -1.47 -11.73
CA ASN A 230 -2.40 -2.32 -11.35
C ASN A 230 -3.10 -1.76 -10.11
N GLU A 231 -4.42 -1.73 -10.14
CA GLU A 231 -5.21 -1.44 -8.95
C GLU A 231 -5.15 -2.67 -8.02
N ILE A 232 -4.80 -2.44 -6.76
CA ILE A 232 -4.68 -3.49 -5.76
C ILE A 232 -5.93 -3.55 -4.90
N ALA A 233 -6.35 -2.39 -4.38
CA ALA A 233 -7.46 -2.30 -3.46
C ALA A 233 -8.18 -0.95 -3.61
N PRO A 234 -9.48 -0.92 -3.92
CA PRO A 234 -10.28 0.29 -3.87
C PRO A 234 -10.52 0.72 -2.42
N GLY A 235 -10.87 1.99 -2.21
CA GLY A 235 -11.21 2.52 -0.88
C GLY A 235 -10.00 2.76 0.03
N VAL A 236 -8.77 2.47 -0.41
CA VAL A 236 -7.57 2.88 0.33
C VAL A 236 -7.37 4.37 0.13
N GLU A 237 -7.59 5.16 1.18
CA GLU A 237 -7.58 6.63 1.15
C GLU A 237 -6.20 7.21 1.44
N LEU A 238 -5.45 6.59 2.37
CA LEU A 238 -4.15 7.10 2.81
C LEU A 238 -3.23 5.94 3.16
N LEU A 239 -1.98 6.03 2.69
CA LEU A 239 -0.87 5.16 3.04
C LEU A 239 0.18 5.98 3.81
N HIS A 240 0.54 5.55 5.02
CA HIS A 240 1.56 6.18 5.84
C HIS A 240 2.51 5.14 6.41
N LEU A 241 3.79 5.48 6.50
CA LEU A 241 4.85 4.59 6.98
C LEU A 241 5.74 5.31 8.00
N GLU A 242 6.15 4.56 9.03
CA GLU A 242 7.22 4.95 9.94
C GLU A 242 8.35 3.92 9.89
N TRP A 243 9.59 4.38 9.83
CA TRP A 243 10.76 3.51 9.66
C TRP A 243 11.55 3.40 10.94
N GLY A 244 11.88 2.17 11.32
CA GLY A 244 12.83 1.89 12.39
C GLY A 244 14.24 1.83 11.82
N LEU A 245 15.09 2.76 12.25
CA LEU A 245 16.49 2.85 11.86
C LEU A 245 17.38 2.20 12.92
N ASP A 246 18.38 1.45 12.46
CA ASP A 246 19.43 0.86 13.28
C ASP A 246 20.68 1.76 13.24
N ASP A 247 20.84 2.56 14.28
CA ASP A 247 22.00 3.43 14.46
C ASP A 247 23.20 2.65 15.04
N THR A 248 22.98 1.50 15.70
CA THR A 248 24.01 0.71 16.40
C THR A 248 24.62 -0.44 15.61
N GLY A 249 24.00 -0.86 14.51
CA GLY A 249 24.46 -1.99 13.68
C GLY A 249 24.13 -3.38 14.25
N ASP A 250 23.27 -3.47 15.25
CA ASP A 250 22.88 -4.74 15.90
C ASP A 250 21.66 -5.41 15.24
N GLY A 251 21.15 -4.81 14.17
CA GLY A 251 19.98 -5.28 13.43
C GLY A 251 18.66 -4.97 14.13
N LEU A 252 18.65 -4.21 15.23
CA LEU A 252 17.45 -3.77 15.94
C LEU A 252 17.20 -2.27 15.70
N PRO A 253 15.93 -1.82 15.63
CA PRO A 253 15.63 -0.41 15.45
C PRO A 253 15.89 0.37 16.75
N ASN A 254 16.70 1.43 16.70
CA ASN A 254 16.95 2.34 17.84
C ASN A 254 16.02 3.56 17.82
N ARG A 255 15.69 4.09 16.64
CA ARG A 255 14.74 5.21 16.49
C ARG A 255 13.71 4.96 15.41
N LEU A 256 12.53 5.55 15.60
CA LEU A 256 11.45 5.57 14.63
C LEU A 256 11.38 6.93 13.95
N VAL A 257 11.29 6.94 12.62
CA VAL A 257 11.17 8.15 11.80
C VAL A 257 9.85 8.11 11.03
N SER A 258 9.03 9.15 11.20
CA SER A 258 7.77 9.30 10.48
C SER A 258 7.97 9.65 9.01
N GLY A 259 7.07 9.20 8.15
CA GLY A 259 7.17 9.39 6.70
C GLY A 259 7.09 10.84 6.20
N SER A 260 6.61 11.80 7.00
CA SER A 260 6.74 13.22 6.65
C SER A 260 8.21 13.66 6.68
N ASN A 261 9.03 13.02 7.52
CA ASN A 261 10.46 13.26 7.65
C ASN A 261 11.29 12.34 6.75
N THR A 262 10.70 11.32 6.11
CA THR A 262 11.47 10.36 5.29
C THR A 262 11.99 10.95 4.00
N VAL A 263 11.38 12.03 3.51
CA VAL A 263 11.91 12.80 2.36
C VAL A 263 13.24 13.48 2.72
N ALA A 264 13.52 13.71 4.01
CA ALA A 264 14.75 14.34 4.49
C ALA A 264 15.85 13.34 4.91
N LEU A 265 15.58 12.03 4.83
CA LEU A 265 16.58 11.00 5.18
C LEU A 265 17.64 10.88 4.08
N SER A 266 18.91 10.84 4.48
CA SER A 266 20.05 10.57 3.60
C SER A 266 20.07 9.13 3.08
N LEU A 267 20.77 8.85 1.97
CA LEU A 267 20.92 7.48 1.43
C LEU A 267 21.46 6.49 2.46
N ASP A 268 22.37 6.91 3.33
CA ASP A 268 22.94 6.05 4.38
C ASP A 268 21.95 5.79 5.51
N GLU A 269 21.03 6.71 5.82
CA GLU A 269 19.92 6.42 6.73
C GLU A 269 18.95 5.40 6.14
N TRP A 270 18.63 5.49 4.85
CA TRP A 270 17.80 4.50 4.18
C TRP A 270 18.41 3.10 4.19
N ARG A 271 19.75 2.99 4.09
CA ARG A 271 20.46 1.71 4.21
C ARG A 271 20.38 1.11 5.61
N ARG A 272 20.13 1.92 6.64
CA ARG A 272 20.01 1.52 8.05
C ARG A 272 18.57 1.22 8.47
N ALA A 273 17.61 1.24 7.54
CA ALA A 273 16.25 0.85 7.82
C ALA A 273 16.12 -0.67 8.05
N VAL A 274 15.67 -1.08 9.24
CA VAL A 274 15.56 -2.50 9.64
C VAL A 274 14.14 -2.96 9.95
N SER A 275 13.20 -2.03 10.08
CA SER A 275 11.78 -2.32 10.27
C SER A 275 10.91 -1.18 9.76
N VAL A 276 9.65 -1.46 9.50
CA VAL A 276 8.65 -0.47 9.11
C VAL A 276 7.34 -0.72 9.85
N GLN A 277 6.69 0.35 10.30
CA GLN A 277 5.31 0.36 10.77
C GLN A 277 4.45 0.97 9.67
N LEU A 278 3.56 0.15 9.12
CA LEU A 278 2.68 0.52 8.02
C LEU A 278 1.32 0.90 8.60
N TYR A 279 0.76 2.00 8.13
CA TYR A 279 -0.60 2.46 8.44
C TYR A 279 -1.37 2.70 7.15
N VAL A 280 -2.57 2.14 7.08
CA VAL A 280 -3.47 2.26 5.93
C VAL A 280 -4.83 2.74 6.43
N VAL A 281 -5.31 3.85 5.90
CA VAL A 281 -6.68 4.31 6.11
C VAL A 281 -7.53 3.77 4.97
N VAL A 282 -8.55 2.99 5.32
CA VAL A 282 -9.52 2.46 4.37
C VAL A 282 -10.88 3.08 4.64
N GLN A 283 -11.56 3.45 3.56
CA GLN A 283 -12.88 4.05 3.59
C GLN A 283 -13.91 3.21 2.84
N SER A 284 -15.17 3.29 3.26
CA SER A 284 -16.32 2.73 2.54
C SER A 284 -16.75 3.66 1.40
N GLU A 285 -17.67 3.18 0.56
CA GLU A 285 -18.54 4.06 -0.23
C GLU A 285 -19.36 4.98 0.68
N PRO A 286 -19.82 6.16 0.18
CA PRO A 286 -20.68 7.04 0.97
C PRO A 286 -21.95 6.27 1.34
N LEU A 287 -22.30 6.28 2.62
CA LEU A 287 -23.53 5.65 3.05
C LEU A 287 -24.71 6.46 2.53
N ASN A 288 -25.79 5.79 2.11
CA ASN A 288 -27.05 6.44 1.75
C ASN A 288 -27.97 6.60 2.97
N ILE A 289 -27.41 7.04 4.10
CA ILE A 289 -28.10 7.25 5.38
C ILE A 289 -27.73 8.64 5.91
N PRO A 290 -28.52 9.27 6.79
CA PRO A 290 -28.15 10.57 7.36
C PRO A 290 -26.79 10.54 8.08
N ASP A 291 -25.95 11.57 7.84
CA ASP A 291 -24.63 11.70 8.45
C ASP A 291 -24.73 12.02 9.95
N ASN A 292 -24.92 10.97 10.73
CA ASN A 292 -25.04 11.04 12.19
C ASN A 292 -23.81 10.46 12.89
N HIS A 293 -22.77 10.10 12.12
CA HIS A 293 -21.57 9.48 12.63
C HIS A 293 -20.44 10.50 12.68
N ALA A 294 -19.87 10.73 13.87
CA ALA A 294 -18.65 11.51 13.96
C ALA A 294 -17.55 10.81 13.15
N SER A 295 -16.82 11.55 12.32
CA SER A 295 -15.55 11.09 11.74
C SER A 295 -14.45 11.35 12.76
N PRO A 296 -14.04 10.34 13.58
CA PRO A 296 -13.04 10.57 14.62
C PRO A 296 -11.68 10.90 13.99
N VAL A 297 -10.86 11.65 14.72
CA VAL A 297 -9.45 11.83 14.37
C VAL A 297 -8.76 10.46 14.42
N LEU A 298 -8.12 10.10 13.32
CA LEU A 298 -7.42 8.84 13.15
C LEU A 298 -5.95 9.03 13.52
N ARG A 299 -5.39 8.15 14.37
CA ARG A 299 -3.96 8.15 14.71
C ARG A 299 -3.19 7.16 13.85
N LEU A 300 -2.12 7.65 13.23
CA LEU A 300 -1.21 6.94 12.33
C LEU A 300 0.20 7.07 12.91
N GLY A 301 0.49 6.29 13.95
CA GLY A 301 1.74 6.42 14.70
C GLY A 301 1.88 7.79 15.39
N GLN A 302 2.91 8.54 15.02
CA GLN A 302 3.20 9.89 15.51
C GLN A 302 2.34 10.97 14.86
N VAL A 303 1.60 10.65 13.79
CA VAL A 303 0.81 11.60 13.01
C VAL A 303 -0.69 11.39 13.25
N SER A 304 -1.47 12.46 13.17
CA SER A 304 -2.94 12.42 13.19
C SER A 304 -3.52 12.85 11.86
N TYR A 305 -4.54 12.14 11.40
CA TYR A 305 -5.32 12.45 10.22
C TYR A 305 -6.76 12.77 10.60
N THR A 306 -7.27 13.91 10.16
CA THR A 306 -8.66 14.34 10.38
C THR A 306 -9.43 14.13 9.08
N PRO A 307 -10.31 13.12 9.01
CA PRO A 307 -11.03 12.84 7.78
C PRO A 307 -12.09 13.92 7.46
N PRO A 308 -12.41 14.14 6.18
CA PRO A 308 -13.52 15.01 5.79
C PRO A 308 -14.87 14.40 6.20
N ARG A 309 -15.88 15.24 6.40
CA ARG A 309 -17.27 14.80 6.61
C ARG A 309 -17.94 14.51 5.26
N ASP A 310 -17.89 13.26 4.84
CA ASP A 310 -18.45 12.79 3.57
C ASP A 310 -19.29 11.51 3.72
N ASN A 311 -19.76 11.24 4.94
CA ASN A 311 -20.60 10.09 5.29
C ASN A 311 -20.01 8.72 4.91
N ARG A 312 -18.69 8.59 5.01
CA ARG A 312 -17.97 7.33 4.82
C ARG A 312 -17.49 6.77 6.15
N VAL A 313 -17.56 5.46 6.28
CA VAL A 313 -16.92 4.75 7.37
C VAL A 313 -15.43 4.64 7.08
N ARG A 314 -14.59 5.06 8.03
CA ARG A 314 -13.13 4.97 7.92
C ARG A 314 -12.55 4.17 9.06
N ARG A 315 -11.50 3.40 8.78
CA ARG A 315 -10.74 2.69 9.80
C ARG A 315 -9.26 2.64 9.44
N VAL A 316 -8.44 2.75 10.48
CA VAL A 316 -6.99 2.56 10.38
C VAL A 316 -6.67 1.09 10.56
N PHE A 317 -5.85 0.55 9.66
CA PHE A 317 -5.21 -0.73 9.79
C PHE A 317 -3.72 -0.51 9.88
N SER A 318 -3.06 -1.25 10.77
CA SER A 318 -1.62 -1.15 10.94
C SER A 318 -0.97 -2.51 11.06
N THR A 319 0.28 -2.59 10.63
CA THR A 319 1.12 -3.78 10.78
C THR A 319 2.58 -3.37 10.87
N SER A 320 3.38 -4.15 11.60
CA SER A 320 4.82 -3.96 11.68
C SER A 320 5.54 -5.06 10.92
N VAL A 321 6.53 -4.67 10.12
CA VAL A 321 7.29 -5.58 9.27
C VAL A 321 8.79 -5.40 9.55
N SER A 322 9.46 -6.51 9.85
CA SER A 322 10.92 -6.57 9.92
C SER A 322 11.50 -6.76 8.52
N LEU A 323 12.55 -6.01 8.19
CA LEU A 323 13.21 -6.02 6.88
C LEU A 323 14.42 -6.95 6.91
N GLY A 324 14.15 -8.27 6.95
CA GLY A 324 15.18 -9.29 7.18
C GLY A 324 16.36 -9.25 6.21
N ASN A 325 16.10 -9.06 4.91
CA ASN A 325 17.18 -9.05 3.91
C ASN A 325 18.07 -7.80 4.00
N LEU A 326 17.54 -6.69 4.51
CA LEU A 326 18.31 -5.46 4.73
C LEU A 326 19.23 -5.62 5.94
N ARG A 327 18.75 -6.27 7.01
CA ARG A 327 19.56 -6.60 8.20
C ARG A 327 20.78 -7.44 7.85
N TYR A 328 20.61 -8.45 6.99
CA TYR A 328 21.69 -9.36 6.60
C TYR A 328 22.78 -8.71 5.74
N ARG A 329 22.42 -7.71 4.92
CA ARG A 329 23.36 -7.06 4.00
C ARG A 329 24.38 -6.16 4.69
N ARG A 330 24.05 -5.61 5.86
CA ARG A 330 24.91 -4.61 6.54
C ARG A 330 26.17 -5.23 7.14
N GLY A 331 26.08 -6.44 7.70
CA GLY A 331 27.24 -7.20 8.15
C GLY A 331 28.24 -7.56 7.05
N PHE A 332 27.91 -7.27 5.78
CA PHE A 332 28.73 -7.60 4.61
C PHE A 332 29.38 -6.39 3.94
N ILE A 333 28.83 -5.18 4.07
CA ILE A 333 29.35 -3.97 3.39
C ILE A 333 30.25 -3.15 4.32
N GLU A 334 29.91 -3.10 5.61
CA GLU A 334 30.73 -2.50 6.65
C GLU A 334 31.47 -3.66 7.30
N GLY A 335 32.69 -3.96 6.84
CA GLY A 335 33.53 -4.98 7.46
C GLY A 335 33.59 -4.75 8.96
N ALA A 336 32.88 -5.59 9.72
CA ALA A 336 33.08 -5.68 11.14
C ALA A 336 34.53 -6.17 11.36
N PRO A 337 35.26 -5.59 12.33
CA PRO A 337 36.68 -5.84 12.54
C PRO A 337 37.01 -7.32 12.77
#